data_AF-A0A0A2WH58-F1
#
_entry.id   AF-A0A0A2WH58-F1
#
_cell.length_a   1.000
_cell.length_b   1.000
_cell.length_c   1.000
_cell.angle_alpha   90.00
_cell.angle_beta   90.00
_cell.angle_gamma   90.00
#
_symmetry.space_group_name_H-M   'P 1'
#
loop_
_entity.id
_entity.type
_entity.pdbx_description
1 polymer ?
#
loop_
_entity_poly.entity_id
_entity_poly.type
_entity_poly.pdbx_seq_one_letter_code
_entity_poly.pdbx_strand_id
1 'polypeptide(L)' 'MANQNRGTSNRGFASMDPETQRKIAQKGGEAVSRDREHMSMIGRKGGEASGGNRNNPSNAQETPGSRFGGTEGGNR' A
#
# COMPACT_ATOMS: atom_id res chain seq x y z
N MET A 1 32.11 -0.73 -13.07
CA MET A 1 31.00 -0.09 -13.83
C MET A 1 29.75 -0.97 -13.73
N ALA A 2 28.55 -0.35 -13.82
CA ALA A 2 27.18 -0.89 -13.68
C ALA A 2 26.66 -0.95 -12.23
N ASN A 3 25.44 -0.55 -11.89
CA ASN A 3 24.18 -0.70 -12.63
C ASN A 3 23.25 0.48 -12.29
N GLN A 4 22.94 1.32 -13.29
CA GLN A 4 22.10 2.49 -13.09
C GLN A 4 20.67 2.05 -12.75
N ASN A 5 20.24 2.49 -11.57
CA ASN A 5 18.87 2.85 -11.19
C ASN A 5 17.86 2.68 -12.33
N ARG A 6 17.20 1.51 -12.39
CA ARG A 6 16.05 1.28 -13.26
C ARG A 6 14.85 2.01 -12.66
N GLY A 7 14.90 3.34 -12.72
CA GLY A 7 13.74 4.19 -12.54
C GLY A 7 12.63 3.66 -13.44
N THR A 8 11.41 3.61 -12.89
CA THR A 8 10.20 3.13 -13.58
C THR A 8 10.26 3.63 -15.02
N SER A 9 10.49 2.70 -15.95
CA SER A 9 10.58 3.09 -17.34
C SER A 9 9.27 3.78 -17.66
N ASN A 10 9.32 5.01 -18.17
CA ASN A 10 8.18 5.65 -18.82
C ASN A 10 7.83 4.85 -20.07
N ARG A 11 7.33 3.62 -19.88
CA ARG A 11 6.82 2.70 -20.88
C ARG A 11 5.56 2.02 -20.35
N GLY A 12 4.59 1.79 -21.23
CA GLY A 12 3.35 1.08 -20.91
C GLY A 12 2.33 1.95 -20.18
N PHE A 13 1.60 1.36 -19.23
CA PHE A 13 0.48 2.00 -18.54
C PHE A 13 0.86 3.28 -17.78
N ALA A 14 2.08 3.33 -17.23
CA ALA A 14 2.58 4.49 -16.49
C ALA A 14 2.94 5.71 -17.37
N SER A 15 2.87 5.57 -18.69
CA SER A 15 3.25 6.62 -19.66
C SER A 15 2.07 7.16 -20.44
N MET A 16 0.89 6.62 -20.18
CA MET A 16 -0.35 7.11 -20.77
C MET A 16 -0.81 8.37 -20.06
N ASP A 17 -1.63 9.16 -20.76
CA ASP A 17 -2.29 10.30 -20.16
C ASP A 17 -3.15 9.89 -18.95
N PRO A 18 -3.25 10.74 -17.91
CA PRO A 18 -4.02 10.43 -16.70
C PRO A 18 -5.47 10.06 -16.99
N GLU A 19 -6.11 10.66 -18.00
CA GLU A 19 -7.47 10.33 -18.39
C GLU A 19 -7.58 8.92 -19.00
N THR A 20 -6.65 8.58 -19.88
CA THR A 20 -6.57 7.27 -20.52
C THR A 20 -6.30 6.19 -19.48
N GLN A 21 -5.39 6.46 -18.54
CA GLN A 21 -5.07 5.58 -17.42
C GLN A 21 -6.31 5.30 -16.54
N ARG A 22 -7.09 6.35 -16.21
CA ARG A 22 -8.33 6.20 -15.44
C ARG A 22 -9.37 5.38 -16.17
N LYS A 23 -9.60 5.63 -17.48
CA LYS A 23 -10.57 4.87 -18.29
C LYS A 23 -10.20 3.39 -18.36
N ILE A 24 -8.92 3.08 -18.55
CA ILE A 24 -8.43 1.69 -18.58
C ILE A 24 -8.58 1.04 -17.20
N ALA A 25 -8.22 1.74 -16.12
CA ALA A 25 -8.40 1.23 -14.75
C ALA A 25 -9.87 0.99 -14.41
N GLN A 26 -10.77 1.90 -14.79
CA GLN A 26 -12.21 1.76 -14.60
C GLN A 26 -12.74 0.54 -15.34
N LYS A 27 -12.43 0.41 -16.64
CA LYS A 27 -12.86 -0.73 -17.46
C LYS A 27 -12.31 -2.06 -16.95
N GLY A 28 -11.05 -2.07 -16.49
CA GLY A 28 -10.44 -3.23 -15.84
C GLY A 28 -11.15 -3.60 -14.54
N GLY A 29 -11.46 -2.61 -13.70
CA GLY A 29 -12.22 -2.79 -12.47
C GLY A 29 -13.63 -3.31 -12.72
N GLU A 30 -14.35 -2.77 -13.70
CA GLU A 30 -15.69 -3.23 -14.09
C GLU A 30 -15.69 -4.67 -14.59
N ALA A 31 -14.68 -5.07 -15.37
CA ALA A 31 -14.54 -6.45 -15.86
C ALA A 31 -14.32 -7.45 -14.72
N VAL A 32 -13.56 -7.06 -13.70
CA VAL A 32 -13.24 -7.87 -12.51
C VAL A 32 -14.37 -7.84 -11.47
N SER A 33 -15.14 -6.75 -11.39
CA SER A 33 -16.19 -6.54 -10.39
C SER A 33 -17.47 -7.37 -10.60
N ARG A 34 -17.56 -8.15 -11.68
CA ARG A 34 -18.73 -9.00 -11.95
C ARG A 34 -18.98 -10.07 -10.88
N ASP A 35 -17.96 -10.41 -10.09
CA ASP A 35 -18.10 -11.35 -8.98
C ASP A 35 -17.30 -10.88 -7.76
N ARG A 36 -17.88 -9.91 -7.04
CA ARG A 36 -17.28 -9.32 -5.83
C ARG A 36 -17.02 -10.38 -4.76
N GLU A 37 -17.90 -11.36 -4.60
CA GLU A 37 -17.75 -12.46 -3.64
C GLU A 37 -16.55 -13.34 -4.01
N HIS A 38 -16.45 -13.73 -5.28
CA HIS A 38 -15.31 -14.49 -5.78
C HIS A 38 -13.97 -13.75 -5.61
N MET A 39 -13.95 -12.45 -5.92
CA MET A 39 -12.74 -11.62 -5.76
C MET A 39 -12.35 -11.47 -4.29
N SER A 40 -13.33 -11.34 -3.40
CA SER A 40 -13.10 -11.28 -1.95
C SER A 40 -12.51 -12.59 -1.43
N MET A 41 -13.00 -13.74 -1.92
CA MET A 41 -12.45 -15.06 -1.59
C MET A 41 -11.01 -15.23 -2.09
N ILE A 42 -10.71 -14.80 -3.32
CA ILE A 42 -9.33 -14.85 -3.87
C ILE A 42 -8.41 -13.95 -3.05
N GLY A 43 -8.82 -12.72 -2.76
CA GLY A 43 -8.04 -11.77 -1.96
C GLY A 43 -7.74 -12.29 -0.56
N ARG A 44 -8.75 -12.87 0.11
CA ARG A 44 -8.57 -13.53 1.42
C ARG A 44 -7.57 -14.67 1.34
N LYS A 45 -7.76 -15.61 0.40
CA LYS A 45 -6.86 -16.76 0.23
C LYS A 45 -5.42 -16.35 -0.10
N GLY A 46 -5.24 -15.32 -0.94
CA GLY A 46 -3.93 -14.76 -1.25
C GLY A 46 -3.29 -14.06 -0.04
N GLY A 47 -4.08 -13.37 0.76
CA GLY A 47 -3.65 -12.73 2.02
C GLY A 47 -3.26 -13.74 3.10
N GLU A 48 -3.96 -14.87 3.19
CA GLU A 48 -3.61 -16.00 4.06
C GLU A 48 -2.31 -16.66 3.61
N ALA A 49 -2.16 -16.92 2.31
CA ALA A 49 -0.95 -17.53 1.74
C ALA A 49 0.29 -16.63 1.83
N SER A 50 0.13 -15.31 1.72
CA SER A 50 1.23 -14.34 1.83
C SER A 50 1.45 -13.82 3.26
N GLY A 51 0.43 -13.91 4.11
CA GLY A 51 0.45 -13.42 5.49
C GLY A 51 1.21 -14.32 6.47
N GLY A 52 1.49 -15.58 6.10
CA GLY A 52 2.21 -16.55 6.93
C GLY A 52 3.66 -16.18 7.30
N ASN A 53 4.26 -15.20 6.61
CA ASN A 53 5.62 -14.72 6.89
C ASN A 53 5.68 -13.43 7.73
N ARG A 54 4.57 -12.95 8.31
CA ARG A 54 4.56 -11.79 9.22
C ARG A 54 5.03 -12.11 10.65
N ASN A 55 5.84 -13.16 10.81
CA ASN A 55 6.42 -13.55 12.10
C ASN A 55 7.75 -12.84 12.42
N ASN A 56 8.03 -11.69 11.78
CA ASN A 56 9.12 -10.81 12.21
C ASN A 56 8.55 -9.48 12.76
N PRO A 57 8.05 -9.45 14.01
CA PRO A 57 7.63 -8.21 14.68
C PRO A 57 8.82 -7.35 15.13
N SER A 58 9.95 -7.33 14.40
CA SER A 58 11.19 -6.68 14.85
C SER A 58 11.40 -5.26 14.37
N ASN A 59 10.38 -4.60 13.80
CA ASN A 59 10.46 -3.16 13.52
C ASN A 59 9.08 -2.48 13.45
N ALA A 60 8.14 -2.89 14.29
CA ALA A 60 7.13 -1.95 14.75
C ALA A 60 7.82 -1.12 15.83
N GLN A 61 8.51 -0.07 15.38
CA GLN A 61 9.25 0.85 16.22
C GLN A 61 8.31 1.36 17.31
N GLU A 62 8.44 0.76 18.50
CA GLU A 62 7.99 1.32 19.75
C GLU A 62 8.64 2.71 19.81
N THR A 63 7.83 3.76 19.80
CA THR A 63 8.22 5.04 20.40
C THR A 63 7.87 4.93 21.88
N PRO A 64 8.81 4.53 22.77
CA PRO A 64 8.55 4.57 24.19
C PRO A 64 8.52 6.05 24.59
N GLY A 65 7.35 6.54 24.99
CA GLY A 65 7.24 7.82 25.68
C GLY A 65 7.01 9.04 24.78
N SER A 66 5.86 9.11 24.12
CA SER A 66 5.18 10.41 23.97
C SER A 66 4.15 10.59 25.08
N ARG A 67 4.63 10.54 26.33
CA ARG A 67 4.00 11.30 27.42
C ARG A 67 4.44 12.74 27.20
N PHE A 68 3.65 13.50 26.44
CA PHE A 68 3.75 14.95 26.46
C PHE A 68 3.26 15.37 27.85
N GLY A 69 4.18 15.27 28.83
CA GLY A 69 4.02 15.74 30.18
C GLY A 69 3.75 17.23 30.15
N GLY A 70 2.82 17.62 31.00
CA GLY A 70 2.30 18.98 31.08
C GLY A 70 3.41 20.01 31.22
N THR A 71 3.20 21.12 30.53
CA THR A 71 3.75 22.41 30.91
C THR A 71 3.15 22.80 32.26
N GLU A 72 3.75 22.34 33.36
CA GLU A 72 3.55 22.95 34.68
C GLU A 72 4.49 24.17 34.81
N GLY A 73 3.91 25.32 35.19
CA GLY A 73 4.68 26.52 35.49
C GLY A 73 3.97 27.86 35.32
N GLY A 74 2.63 27.91 35.31
CA GLY A 74 1.86 29.16 35.45
C GLY A 74 1.44 29.35 36.91
N ASN A 75 2.18 30.17 37.64
CA ASN A 75 1.93 30.48 39.04
C ASN A 75 0.64 31.33 39.19
N ARG A 76 -0.48 30.73 39.62
CA ARG A 76 -1.59 31.34 40.37
C ARG A 76 -2.30 30.30 41.21
#